data_AF-A0A9W4NI96-F1
#
_entry.id   AF-A0A9W4NI96-F1
#
_cell.length_a   1.000
_cell.length_b   1.000
_cell.length_c   1.000
_cell.angle_alpha   90.00
_cell.angle_beta   90.00
_cell.angle_gamma   90.00
#
_symmetry.space_group_name_H-M   'P 1'
#
loop_
_entity.id
_entity.type
_entity.pdbx_description
1 polymer ?
#
loop_
_entity_poly.entity_id
_entity_poly.type
_entity_poly.pdbx_seq_one_letter_code
_entity_poly.pdbx_strand_id
1 'polypeptide(L)'
;MPPATAERLLNDLSIQLDLFICFLSLDLTSVILEGDLVQGERRRATELMAMGKNTQCWIQRLQNVHQWTNLALREQDWLQRTGRNEPTPCSGPHRFGTMAAFIQEEGLSDNHNTKKALQHGRRLVRFEREFGHGITLLWLPVLPALCSLSLSEEARTMEML
;
A
#
# COMPACT_ATOMS: atom_id res chain seq x y z
N MET A 1 -6.72 -15.97 10.28
CA MET A 1 -6.04 -16.23 9.00
C MET A 1 -4.64 -16.74 9.30
N PRO A 2 -4.10 -17.71 8.54
CA PRO A 2 -2.70 -18.09 8.68
C PRO A 2 -1.80 -16.87 8.43
N PRO A 3 -0.62 -16.79 9.07
CA PRO A 3 0.32 -15.69 8.86
C PRO A 3 0.68 -15.61 7.37
N ALA A 4 0.75 -14.40 6.84
CA ALA A 4 1.27 -14.18 5.49
C ALA A 4 2.76 -14.53 5.46
N THR A 5 3.17 -15.29 4.45
CA THR A 5 4.57 -15.68 4.22
C THR A 5 5.05 -15.08 2.91
N ALA A 6 6.37 -14.91 2.77
CA ALA A 6 7.01 -14.43 1.54
C ALA A 6 6.60 -15.27 0.32
N GLU A 7 6.67 -16.61 0.44
CA GLU A 7 6.28 -17.55 -0.62
C GLU A 7 4.84 -17.34 -1.08
N ARG A 8 3.91 -17.20 -0.12
CA ARG A 8 2.51 -16.97 -0.44
C ARG A 8 2.30 -15.61 -1.09
N LEU A 9 2.97 -14.58 -0.59
CA LEU A 9 2.89 -13.23 -1.14
C LEU A 9 3.36 -13.19 -2.60
N LEU A 10 4.49 -13.81 -2.90
CA LEU A 10 5.04 -13.84 -4.26
C LEU A 10 4.20 -14.68 -5.22
N ASN A 11 3.64 -15.80 -4.76
CA ASN A 11 2.67 -16.58 -5.53
C ASN A 11 1.42 -15.76 -5.84
N ASP A 12 0.84 -15.09 -4.83
CA ASP A 12 -0.33 -14.23 -5.00
C ASP A 12 0.00 -13.05 -5.93
N LEU A 13 1.21 -12.49 -5.84
CA LEU A 13 1.68 -11.41 -6.71
C LEU A 13 1.76 -11.90 -8.15
N SER A 14 2.41 -13.03 -8.40
CA SER A 14 2.55 -13.62 -9.74
C SER A 14 1.19 -13.86 -10.40
N ILE A 15 0.17 -14.29 -9.64
CA ILE A 15 -1.19 -14.52 -10.15
C ILE A 15 -1.88 -13.20 -10.51
N GLN A 16 -1.64 -12.14 -9.74
CA GLN A 16 -2.34 -10.87 -9.89
C GLN A 16 -1.61 -9.87 -10.79
N LEU A 17 -0.33 -10.11 -11.11
CA LEU A 17 0.53 -9.16 -11.81
C LEU A 17 0.03 -8.88 -13.23
N ASP A 18 -0.38 -9.91 -13.98
CA ASP A 18 -0.92 -9.75 -15.34
C ASP A 18 -2.18 -8.88 -15.34
N LEU A 19 -3.08 -9.11 -14.38
CA LEU A 19 -4.29 -8.32 -14.21
C LEU A 19 -3.96 -6.86 -13.86
N PHE A 20 -2.95 -6.65 -13.03
CA PHE A 20 -2.50 -5.32 -12.65
C PHE A 20 -1.83 -4.57 -13.81
N ILE A 21 -1.00 -5.24 -14.61
CA ILE A 21 -0.40 -4.68 -15.83
C ILE A 21 -1.50 -4.29 -16.83
N CYS A 22 -2.50 -5.16 -17.01
CA CYS A 22 -3.68 -4.83 -17.81
C CYS A 22 -4.34 -3.55 -17.30
N PHE A 23 -4.56 -3.41 -15.99
CA PHE A 23 -5.12 -2.19 -15.40
C PHE A 23 -4.28 -0.94 -15.64
N LEU A 24 -2.96 -1.02 -15.50
CA LEU A 24 -2.07 0.12 -15.78
C LEU A 24 -2.07 0.49 -17.26
N SER A 25 -2.34 -0.48 -18.14
CA SER A 25 -2.39 -0.29 -19.59
C SER A 25 -3.76 0.20 -20.07
N LEU A 26 -4.80 0.15 -19.23
CA LEU A 26 -6.10 0.71 -19.56
C LEU A 26 -6.04 2.22 -19.51
N ASP A 27 -6.51 2.86 -20.57
CA ASP A 27 -6.85 4.28 -20.51
C ASP A 27 -8.11 4.44 -19.64
N LEU A 28 -7.90 4.69 -18.35
CA LEU A 28 -8.97 4.92 -17.39
C LEU A 28 -9.69 6.25 -17.60
N THR A 29 -9.23 7.08 -18.57
CA THR A 29 -9.87 8.36 -18.91
C THR A 29 -11.33 8.15 -19.31
N SER A 30 -11.64 7.09 -20.05
CA SER A 30 -13.03 6.77 -20.43
C SER A 30 -13.88 6.30 -19.25
N VAL A 31 -13.35 5.49 -18.31
CA VAL A 31 -14.12 5.05 -17.13
C VAL A 31 -14.41 6.21 -16.17
N ILE A 32 -13.52 7.22 -16.11
CA ILE A 32 -13.71 8.43 -15.33
C ILE A 32 -14.74 9.38 -16.00
N LEU A 33 -14.87 9.32 -17.33
CA LEU A 33 -15.74 10.21 -18.11
C LEU A 33 -17.09 9.59 -18.53
N GLU A 34 -17.18 8.27 -18.68
CA GLU A 34 -18.31 7.50 -19.19
C GLU A 34 -18.94 6.67 -18.07
N GLY A 35 -19.41 7.35 -17.04
CA GLY A 35 -20.44 6.81 -16.16
C GLY A 35 -21.82 6.84 -16.83
N ASP A 36 -21.97 6.44 -18.09
CA ASP A 36 -23.28 6.21 -18.68
C ASP A 36 -23.19 5.50 -20.05
N LEU A 37 -24.07 4.51 -20.24
CA LEU A 37 -24.54 3.90 -21.50
C LEU A 37 -23.97 2.55 -22.01
N VAL A 38 -24.80 1.53 -21.75
CA VAL A 38 -25.41 0.57 -22.72
C VAL A 38 -24.61 -0.68 -23.17
N GLN A 39 -24.95 -1.82 -22.55
CA GLN A 39 -25.70 -2.93 -23.18
C GLN A 39 -25.04 -3.71 -24.35
N GLY A 40 -23.83 -4.24 -24.13
CA GLY A 40 -23.17 -5.28 -24.97
C GLY A 40 -22.82 -6.56 -24.19
N GLU A 41 -23.72 -6.96 -23.29
CA GLU A 41 -23.46 -7.61 -22.00
C GLU A 41 -23.56 -9.15 -22.01
N ARG A 42 -22.43 -9.86 -21.83
CA ARG A 42 -22.33 -10.98 -20.86
C ARG A 42 -20.88 -11.45 -20.66
N ARG A 43 -20.11 -11.68 -21.72
CA ARG A 43 -18.66 -12.04 -21.58
C ARG A 43 -17.79 -10.84 -21.25
N ARG A 44 -17.85 -9.77 -22.08
CA ARG A 44 -17.24 -8.47 -21.77
C ARG A 44 -17.77 -7.89 -20.46
N ALA A 45 -19.04 -8.10 -20.13
CA ALA A 45 -19.60 -7.65 -18.86
C ALA A 45 -19.01 -8.41 -17.67
N THR A 46 -18.71 -9.71 -17.78
CA THR A 46 -18.09 -10.45 -16.66
C THR A 46 -16.62 -10.08 -16.52
N GLU A 47 -15.89 -9.90 -17.63
CA GLU A 47 -14.51 -9.42 -17.64
C GLU A 47 -14.43 -7.96 -17.19
N LEU A 48 -15.34 -7.07 -17.59
CA LEU A 48 -15.43 -5.67 -17.14
C LEU A 48 -16.04 -5.54 -15.74
N MET A 49 -16.85 -6.49 -15.25
CA MET A 49 -17.31 -6.51 -13.86
C MET A 49 -16.23 -7.07 -12.93
N ALA A 50 -15.48 -8.10 -13.36
CA ALA A 50 -14.31 -8.59 -12.64
C ALA A 50 -13.20 -7.53 -12.66
N MET A 51 -12.92 -6.94 -13.82
CA MET A 51 -11.97 -5.85 -14.01
C MET A 51 -12.48 -4.57 -13.35
N GLY A 52 -13.77 -4.28 -13.32
CA GLY A 52 -14.36 -3.12 -12.63
C GLY A 52 -14.28 -3.22 -11.11
N LYS A 53 -14.59 -4.40 -10.54
CA LYS A 53 -14.36 -4.69 -9.11
C LYS A 53 -12.87 -4.65 -8.76
N ASN A 54 -12.02 -5.19 -9.63
CA ASN A 54 -10.57 -5.13 -9.45
C ASN A 54 -10.03 -3.71 -9.60
N THR A 55 -10.55 -2.92 -10.55
CA THR A 55 -10.24 -1.50 -10.79
C THR A 55 -10.59 -0.65 -9.58
N GLN A 56 -11.80 -0.78 -9.02
CA GLN A 56 -12.15 -0.05 -7.80
C GLN A 56 -11.26 -0.47 -6.61
N CYS A 57 -10.95 -1.76 -6.49
CA CYS A 57 -10.04 -2.27 -5.47
C CYS A 57 -8.61 -1.70 -5.64
N TRP A 58 -8.08 -1.65 -6.87
CA TRP A 58 -6.75 -1.11 -7.16
C TRP A 58 -6.70 0.40 -7.00
N ILE A 59 -7.74 1.14 -7.42
CA ILE A 59 -7.88 2.57 -7.15
C ILE A 59 -7.89 2.83 -5.64
N GLN A 60 -8.67 2.06 -4.87
CA GLN A 60 -8.69 2.19 -3.41
C GLN A 60 -7.32 1.88 -2.79
N ARG A 61 -6.58 0.89 -3.32
CA ARG A 61 -5.21 0.61 -2.88
C ARG A 61 -4.24 1.73 -3.23
N LEU A 62 -4.35 2.34 -4.40
CA LEU A 62 -3.57 3.52 -4.78
C LEU A 62 -3.86 4.69 -3.84
N GLN A 63 -5.13 4.95 -3.55
CA GLN A 63 -5.54 5.97 -2.57
C GLN A 63 -4.96 5.68 -1.18
N ASN A 64 -5.01 4.42 -0.73
CA ASN A 64 -4.41 4.00 0.52
C ASN A 64 -2.89 4.23 0.53
N VAL A 65 -2.17 3.78 -0.51
CA VAL A 65 -0.72 4.00 -0.65
C VAL A 65 -0.41 5.49 -0.60
N HIS A 66 -1.14 6.31 -1.35
CA HIS A 66 -0.96 7.76 -1.36
C HIS A 66 -1.17 8.38 0.04
N GLN A 67 -2.29 8.06 0.69
CA GLN A 67 -2.60 8.57 2.03
C GLN A 67 -1.57 8.15 3.07
N TRP A 68 -1.20 6.86 3.08
CA TRP A 68 -0.24 6.32 4.05
C TRP A 68 1.16 6.90 3.82
N THR A 69 1.60 7.00 2.56
CA THR A 69 2.91 7.56 2.21
C THR A 69 2.98 9.03 2.60
N ASN A 70 1.98 9.85 2.25
CA ASN A 70 1.93 11.25 2.66
C ASN A 70 1.97 11.42 4.18
N LEU A 71 1.26 10.56 4.92
CA LEU A 71 1.27 10.61 6.37
C LEU A 71 2.66 10.31 6.95
N ALA A 72 3.40 9.36 6.38
CA ALA A 72 4.77 9.05 6.78
C ALA A 72 5.77 10.14 6.38
N LEU A 73 5.61 10.76 5.20
CA LEU A 73 6.43 11.90 4.79
C LEU A 73 6.21 13.10 5.71
N ARG A 74 4.94 13.39 6.08
CA ARG A 74 4.63 14.43 7.07
C ARG A 74 5.28 14.15 8.43
N GLU A 75 5.37 12.89 8.84
CA GLU A 75 6.11 12.52 10.05
C GLU A 75 7.60 12.80 9.88
N GLN A 76 8.22 12.44 8.74
CA GLN A 76 9.63 12.75 8.50
C GLN A 76 9.91 14.26 8.54
N ASP A 77 9.05 15.07 7.93
CA ASP A 77 9.14 16.54 7.99
C ASP A 77 9.01 17.05 9.44
N TRP A 78 8.11 16.46 10.23
CA TRP A 78 7.97 16.79 11.66
C TRP A 78 9.20 16.39 12.48
N LEU A 79 9.80 15.23 12.20
CA LEU A 79 11.04 14.79 12.86
C LEU A 79 12.20 15.74 12.57
N GLN A 80 12.34 16.17 11.31
CA GLN A 80 13.34 17.15 10.90
C GLN A 80 13.15 18.49 11.62
N ARG A 81 11.90 18.98 11.72
CA ARG A 81 11.57 20.23 12.42
C ARG A 81 11.81 20.16 13.92
N THR A 82 11.59 19.01 14.54
CA THR A 82 11.68 18.82 16.00
C THR A 82 13.05 18.31 16.46
N GLY A 83 13.96 17.99 15.54
CA GLY A 83 15.28 17.43 15.86
C GLY A 83 15.22 16.02 16.46
N ARG A 84 14.12 15.29 16.26
CA ARG A 84 13.92 13.92 16.75
C ARG A 84 14.50 12.92 15.75
N ASN A 85 15.04 11.82 16.25
CA ASN A 85 15.61 10.77 15.40
C ASN A 85 14.53 9.99 14.64
N GLU A 86 14.87 9.49 13.44
CA GLU A 86 14.01 8.54 12.72
C GLU A 86 13.71 7.31 13.58
N PRO A 87 12.45 6.84 13.61
CA PRO A 87 12.11 5.63 14.32
C PRO A 87 12.81 4.42 13.69
N THR A 88 13.53 3.64 14.50
CA THR A 88 14.16 2.39 14.04
C THR A 88 13.09 1.37 13.65
N PRO A 89 13.23 0.70 12.49
CA PRO A 89 12.27 -0.30 12.03
C PRO A 89 12.48 -1.62 12.80
N CYS A 90 12.14 -1.63 14.10
CA CYS A 90 12.23 -2.83 14.92
C CYS A 90 10.84 -3.26 15.40
N SER A 91 10.52 -4.54 15.20
CA SER A 91 9.38 -5.21 15.83
C SER A 91 9.53 -5.16 17.35
N GLY A 92 8.53 -4.61 18.05
CA GLY A 92 8.52 -4.47 19.50
C GLY A 92 7.88 -3.15 19.96
N PRO A 93 7.92 -2.84 21.27
CA PRO A 93 7.34 -1.61 21.85
C PRO A 93 7.94 -0.31 21.26
N HIS A 94 9.11 -0.39 20.62
CA HIS A 94 9.73 0.73 19.90
C HIS A 94 9.11 1.03 18.52
N ARG A 95 8.19 0.19 18.00
CA ARG A 95 7.42 0.48 16.76
C ARG A 95 6.67 1.81 16.81
N PHE A 96 6.29 2.24 18.01
CA PHE A 96 5.45 3.41 18.26
C PHE A 96 6.23 4.65 18.71
N GLY A 97 7.57 4.59 18.77
CA GLY A 97 8.41 5.56 19.51
C GLY A 97 8.02 7.03 19.30
N THR A 98 8.02 7.50 18.06
CA THR A 98 7.69 8.90 17.70
C THR A 98 6.21 9.12 17.40
N MET A 99 5.44 8.04 17.26
CA MET A 99 4.09 8.06 16.70
C MET A 99 3.09 8.80 17.58
N ALA A 100 3.13 8.57 18.89
CA ALA A 100 2.20 9.22 19.82
C ALA A 100 2.44 10.75 19.85
N ALA A 101 3.70 11.16 19.92
CA ALA A 101 4.08 12.57 19.90
C ALA A 101 3.70 13.23 18.57
N PHE A 102 3.99 12.59 17.43
CA PHE A 102 3.58 13.06 16.12
C PHE A 102 2.06 13.24 16.01
N ILE A 103 1.29 12.22 16.40
CA ILE A 103 -0.19 12.27 16.34
C ILE A 103 -0.73 13.42 17.19
N GLN A 104 -0.21 13.60 18.40
CA GLN A 104 -0.66 14.64 19.31
C GLN A 104 -0.27 16.05 18.82
N GLU A 105 0.98 16.26 18.43
CA GLU A 105 1.50 17.57 18.05
C GLU A 105 0.96 18.06 16.69
N GLU A 106 0.68 17.15 15.75
CA GLU A 106 0.09 17.49 14.45
C GLU A 106 -1.44 17.47 14.44
N GLY A 107 -2.07 17.31 15.61
CA GLY A 107 -3.53 17.37 15.76
C GLY A 107 -4.28 16.25 15.04
N LEU A 108 -3.64 15.08 14.89
CA LEU A 108 -4.24 13.91 14.23
C LEU A 108 -5.11 13.13 15.22
N SER A 109 -6.09 12.39 14.70
CA SER A 109 -6.92 11.53 15.53
C SER A 109 -6.12 10.35 16.09
N ASP A 110 -6.02 10.24 17.42
CA ASP A 110 -5.37 9.10 18.07
C ASP A 110 -6.28 7.84 18.07
N ASN A 111 -6.36 7.19 16.92
CA ASN A 111 -7.13 5.96 16.74
C ASN A 111 -6.31 4.85 16.07
N HIS A 112 -6.83 3.61 16.14
CA HIS A 112 -6.18 2.44 15.56
C HIS A 112 -5.87 2.61 14.06
N ASN A 113 -6.77 3.25 13.31
CA ASN A 113 -6.61 3.46 11.87
C ASN A 113 -5.45 4.38 11.54
N THR A 114 -5.28 5.48 12.28
CA THR A 114 -4.19 6.45 12.09
C THR A 114 -2.85 5.82 12.40
N LYS A 115 -2.76 5.08 13.51
CA LYS A 115 -1.54 4.33 13.88
C LYS A 115 -1.17 3.31 12.80
N LYS A 116 -2.16 2.55 12.33
CA LYS A 116 -1.97 1.54 11.29
C LYS A 116 -1.57 2.15 9.95
N ALA A 117 -2.21 3.24 9.55
CA ALA A 117 -1.87 4.00 8.35
C ALA A 117 -0.43 4.50 8.40
N LEU A 118 0.01 5.07 9.53
CA LEU A 118 1.39 5.53 9.68
C LEU A 118 2.40 4.37 9.64
N GLN A 119 2.09 3.23 10.25
CA GLN A 119 2.95 2.03 10.16
C GLN A 119 3.10 1.55 8.72
N HIS A 120 2.01 1.47 7.96
CA HIS A 120 2.05 1.10 6.56
C HIS A 120 2.80 2.14 5.73
N GLY A 121 2.59 3.43 5.98
CA GLY A 121 3.30 4.52 5.32
C GLY A 121 4.80 4.44 5.52
N ARG A 122 5.27 4.26 6.76
CA ARG A 122 6.70 4.09 7.07
C ARG A 122 7.30 2.90 6.33
N ARG A 123 6.58 1.78 6.25
CA ARG A 123 7.02 0.60 5.48
C ARG A 123 7.19 0.93 4.00
N LEU A 124 6.22 1.60 3.40
CA LEU A 124 6.24 1.98 1.98
C LEU A 124 7.40 2.95 1.67
N VAL A 125 7.55 4.01 2.47
CA VAL A 125 8.67 4.97 2.32
C VAL A 125 10.02 4.27 2.48
N ARG A 126 10.14 3.35 3.44
CA ARG A 126 11.37 2.56 3.63
C ARG A 126 11.67 1.71 2.39
N PHE A 127 10.67 1.06 1.81
CA PHE A 127 10.86 0.26 0.60
C PHE A 127 11.34 1.09 -0.59
N GLU A 128 10.72 2.25 -0.83
CA GLU A 128 11.16 3.19 -1.87
C GLU A 128 12.63 3.62 -1.67
N ARG A 129 13.05 3.83 -0.42
CA ARG A 129 14.42 4.22 -0.06
C ARG A 129 15.43 3.08 -0.23
N GLU A 130 15.06 1.85 0.16
CA GLU A 130 15.97 0.70 0.20
C GLU A 130 16.09 -0.02 -1.15
N PHE A 131 15.01 -0.06 -1.94
CA PHE A 131 14.92 -0.90 -3.14
C PHE A 131 14.65 -0.11 -4.43
N GLY A 132 14.54 1.21 -4.33
CA GLY A 132 14.43 2.11 -5.47
C GLY A 132 13.01 2.61 -5.73
N HIS A 133 12.94 3.70 -6.51
CA HIS A 133 11.70 4.42 -6.78
C HIS A 133 10.71 3.58 -7.60
N GLY A 134 9.45 3.56 -7.16
CA GLY A 134 8.34 2.85 -7.81
C GLY A 134 8.17 1.41 -7.36
N ILE A 135 9.04 0.88 -6.49
CA ILE A 135 8.94 -0.50 -6.00
C ILE A 135 7.61 -0.76 -5.28
N THR A 136 7.01 0.24 -4.64
CA THR A 136 5.72 0.09 -3.95
C THR A 136 4.56 -0.18 -4.89
N LEU A 137 4.64 0.26 -6.16
CA LEU A 137 3.61 0.00 -7.17
C LEU A 137 3.58 -1.49 -7.54
N LEU A 138 4.73 -2.17 -7.55
CA LEU A 138 4.82 -3.61 -7.78
C LEU A 138 3.98 -4.39 -6.76
N TRP A 139 3.94 -3.91 -5.51
CA TRP A 139 3.25 -4.59 -4.42
C TRP A 139 1.76 -4.25 -4.31
N LEU A 140 1.25 -3.31 -5.12
CA LEU A 140 -0.16 -2.90 -5.10
C LEU A 140 -1.15 -4.09 -5.22
N PRO A 141 -0.89 -5.12 -6.05
CA PRO A 141 -1.79 -6.28 -6.19
C PRO A 141 -1.88 -7.15 -4.94
N VAL A 142 -0.90 -7.05 -4.04
CA VAL A 142 -0.81 -7.84 -2.80
C VAL A 142 -0.67 -6.97 -1.55
N LEU A 143 -0.97 -5.68 -1.65
CA LEU A 143 -0.79 -4.70 -0.59
C LEU A 143 -1.37 -5.16 0.78
N PRO A 144 -2.59 -5.74 0.87
CA PRO A 144 -3.10 -6.21 2.16
C PRO A 144 -2.24 -7.30 2.81
N ALA A 145 -1.74 -8.24 2.01
CA ALA A 145 -0.88 -9.33 2.47
C ALA A 145 0.52 -8.81 2.83
N LEU A 146 1.08 -7.91 2.02
CA LEU A 146 2.33 -7.21 2.33
C LEU A 146 2.23 -6.49 3.68
N CYS A 147 1.12 -5.81 3.93
CA CYS A 147 0.85 -5.09 5.18
C CYS A 147 0.84 -6.00 6.42
N SER A 148 0.62 -7.30 6.25
CA SER A 148 0.60 -8.30 7.33
C SER A 148 1.91 -9.06 7.57
N LEU A 149 2.92 -8.88 6.70
CA LEU A 149 4.21 -9.56 6.88
C LEU A 149 4.93 -9.08 8.15
N SER A 150 5.68 -10.00 8.76
CA SER A 150 6.71 -9.68 9.74
C SER A 150 7.95 -9.10 9.03
N LEU A 151 8.85 -8.47 9.79
CA LEU A 151 10.10 -7.94 9.23
C LEU A 151 10.98 -9.06 8.62
N SER A 152 10.98 -10.25 9.20
CA SER A 152 11.73 -11.39 8.65
C SER A 152 11.16 -11.85 7.31
N GLU A 153 9.83 -11.90 7.19
CA GLU A 153 9.18 -12.27 5.94
C GLU A 153 9.28 -11.15 4.89
N GLU A 154 9.32 -9.88 5.30
CA GLU A 154 9.62 -8.76 4.40
C GLU A 154 11.03 -8.91 3.80
N ALA A 155 12.05 -9.12 4.63
CA ALA A 155 13.42 -9.33 4.16
C ALA A 155 13.50 -10.52 3.21
N ARG A 156 12.91 -11.65 3.60
CA ARG A 156 12.84 -12.86 2.77
C ARG A 156 12.09 -12.63 1.45
N THR A 157 11.03 -11.83 1.46
CA THR A 157 10.31 -11.45 0.24
C THR A 157 11.23 -10.71 -0.73
N MET A 158 12.03 -9.76 -0.22
CA MET A 158 12.93 -8.98 -1.07
C MET A 158 14.14 -9.79 -1.56
N GLU A 159 14.60 -10.80 -0.81
CA GLU A 159 15.63 -11.74 -1.26
C GLU A 159 15.15 -12.67 -2.39
N MET A 160 13.84 -12.94 -2.45
CA MET A 160 13.22 -13.85 -3.39
C MET A 160 12.62 -13.17 -4.64
N LEU A 161 12.54 -11.83 -4.64
CA LEU A 161 12.02 -11.02 -5.74
C LEU A 161 13.05 -10.91 -6.87
#